data_AF-A0A4R1F581-F1
#
_entry.id   AF-A0A4R1F581-F1
#
_cell.length_a   1.000
_cell.length_b   1.000
_cell.length_c   1.000
_cell.angle_alpha   90.00
_cell.angle_beta   90.00
_cell.angle_gamma   90.00
#
_symmetry.space_group_name_H-M   'P 1'
#
loop_
_entity.id
_entity.type
_entity.pdbx_description
1 polymer ?
#
loop_
_entity_poly.entity_id
_entity_poly.type
_entity_poly.pdbx_seq_one_letter_code
_entity_poly.pdbx_strand_id
1 'polypeptide(L)'
;MTYSNAYWLFPNGEIRELGTESHISLVTKNPEDFGLSRKEIEDCYQKHNEKLWTEKKAREEIIFQLLDKGFIRVRLYPNKYWSISAKDWCEDTKRLLVKWAETAKAIKVVGQYMNVVIATYDRTIRDYTVEDLCLGKHLK
;
A
#
# COMPACT_ATOMS: atom_id res chain seq x y z
N MET A 1 12.97 -6.36 -17.30
CA MET A 1 11.87 -6.42 -16.31
C MET A 1 11.82 -5.08 -15.61
N THR A 2 10.76 -4.32 -15.83
CA THR A 2 10.46 -3.11 -15.05
C THR A 2 9.84 -3.58 -13.76
N TYR A 3 10.63 -3.65 -12.68
CA TYR A 3 10.07 -3.91 -11.36
C TYR A 3 9.20 -2.72 -10.97
N SER A 4 7.98 -3.01 -10.56
CA SER A 4 7.09 -2.01 -10.03
C SER A 4 7.55 -1.59 -8.66
N ASN A 5 7.54 -0.30 -8.47
CA ASN A 5 7.93 0.37 -7.24
C ASN A 5 6.73 0.52 -6.29
N ALA A 6 5.72 -0.35 -6.39
CA ALA A 6 4.47 -0.22 -5.65
C ALA A 6 3.77 -1.56 -5.39
N TYR A 7 3.16 -1.69 -4.23
CA TYR A 7 2.48 -2.91 -3.80
C TYR A 7 1.17 -2.60 -3.08
N TRP A 8 0.28 -3.60 -3.11
CA TRP A 8 -0.78 -3.81 -2.13
C TRP A 8 -0.42 -5.02 -1.28
N LEU A 9 -0.48 -4.88 0.04
CA LEU A 9 -0.38 -6.00 0.97
C LEU A 9 -1.79 -6.25 1.48
N PHE A 10 -2.26 -7.47 1.27
CA PHE A 10 -3.61 -7.88 1.58
C PHE A 10 -3.67 -8.36 3.05
N PRO A 11 -4.82 -8.21 3.72
CA PRO A 11 -4.99 -8.65 5.11
C PRO A 11 -4.80 -10.17 5.30
N ASN A 12 -4.97 -10.95 4.23
CA ASN A 12 -4.71 -12.40 4.23
C ASN A 12 -3.22 -12.77 4.06
N GLY A 13 -2.32 -11.79 3.94
CA GLY A 13 -0.90 -12.01 3.73
C GLY A 13 -0.45 -12.06 2.27
N GLU A 14 -1.34 -11.96 1.28
CA GLU A 14 -0.94 -11.83 -0.13
C GLU A 14 -0.22 -10.49 -0.35
N ILE A 15 0.83 -10.50 -1.17
CA ILE A 15 1.54 -9.29 -1.60
C ILE A 15 1.41 -9.19 -3.10
N ARG A 16 0.79 -8.11 -3.57
CA ARG A 16 0.52 -7.89 -4.98
C ARG A 16 1.31 -6.69 -5.50
N GLU A 17 2.20 -6.96 -6.44
CA GLU A 17 2.93 -5.95 -7.18
C GLU A 17 2.05 -5.33 -8.27
N LEU A 18 2.23 -4.04 -8.57
CA LEU A 18 1.37 -3.31 -9.51
C LEU A 18 1.87 -3.35 -10.98
N GLY A 19 3.13 -3.68 -11.23
CA GLY A 19 3.71 -3.59 -12.57
C GLY A 19 3.68 -2.17 -13.16
N THR A 20 2.98 -1.97 -14.27
CA THR A 20 2.78 -0.66 -14.90
C THR A 20 1.49 0.04 -14.46
N GLU A 21 0.70 -0.58 -13.59
CA GLU A 21 -0.59 -0.07 -13.11
C GLU A 21 -0.41 0.91 -11.93
N SER A 22 -1.44 1.75 -11.69
CA SER A 22 -1.56 2.51 -10.44
C SER A 22 -2.36 1.72 -9.39
N HIS A 23 -2.24 2.10 -8.10
CA HIS A 23 -3.00 1.47 -7.02
C HIS A 23 -4.50 1.49 -7.28
N ILE A 24 -5.03 2.63 -7.75
CA ILE A 24 -6.45 2.77 -8.02
C ILE A 24 -6.87 2.05 -9.30
N SER A 25 -6.01 1.99 -10.32
CA SER A 25 -6.29 1.25 -11.55
C SER A 25 -6.49 -0.24 -11.24
N LEU A 26 -5.63 -0.83 -10.42
CA LEU A 26 -5.74 -2.24 -10.05
C LEU A 26 -7.02 -2.53 -9.27
N VAL A 27 -7.39 -1.64 -8.32
CA VAL A 27 -8.63 -1.74 -7.54
C VAL A 27 -9.86 -1.60 -8.44
N THR A 28 -9.83 -0.67 -9.39
CA THR A 28 -10.99 -0.42 -10.28
C THR A 28 -11.17 -1.52 -11.32
N LYS A 29 -10.06 -2.14 -11.78
CA LYS A 29 -10.11 -3.27 -12.71
C LYS A 29 -10.60 -4.56 -12.06
N ASN A 30 -10.18 -4.83 -10.81
CA ASN A 30 -10.49 -6.06 -10.09
C ASN A 30 -11.07 -5.74 -8.69
N PRO A 31 -12.23 -5.07 -8.58
CA PRO A 31 -12.76 -4.61 -7.29
C PRO A 31 -13.02 -5.74 -6.30
N GLU A 32 -13.43 -6.91 -6.81
CA GLU A 32 -13.78 -8.07 -6.00
C GLU A 32 -12.59 -8.60 -5.18
N ASP A 33 -11.37 -8.53 -5.73
CA ASP A 33 -10.14 -8.90 -5.01
C ASP A 33 -9.92 -8.02 -3.77
N PHE A 34 -10.43 -6.79 -3.82
CA PHE A 34 -10.34 -5.82 -2.73
C PHE A 34 -11.59 -5.83 -1.83
N GLY A 35 -12.48 -6.80 -2.04
CA GLY A 35 -13.77 -6.88 -1.35
C GLY A 35 -14.66 -5.68 -1.64
N LEU A 36 -14.56 -5.09 -2.83
CA LEU A 36 -15.44 -4.05 -3.34
C LEU A 36 -16.22 -4.58 -4.54
N SER A 37 -17.35 -3.97 -4.82
CA SER A 37 -18.10 -4.13 -6.05
C SER A 37 -17.81 -2.99 -7.00
N ARG A 38 -18.01 -3.24 -8.31
CA ARG A 38 -17.95 -2.18 -9.32
C ARG A 38 -18.93 -1.05 -9.01
N LYS A 39 -20.12 -1.39 -8.50
CA LYS A 39 -21.14 -0.42 -8.09
C LYS A 39 -20.65 0.48 -6.95
N GLU A 40 -20.01 -0.09 -5.92
CA GLU A 40 -19.45 0.73 -4.83
C GLU A 40 -18.40 1.73 -5.34
N ILE A 41 -17.56 1.34 -6.30
CA ILE A 41 -16.61 2.26 -6.92
C ILE A 41 -17.35 3.34 -7.73
N GLU A 42 -18.31 2.96 -8.55
CA GLU A 42 -19.08 3.89 -9.37
C GLU A 42 -19.85 4.91 -8.51
N ASP A 43 -20.52 4.43 -7.46
CA ASP A 43 -21.25 5.25 -6.50
C ASP A 43 -20.30 6.23 -5.77
N CYS A 44 -19.08 5.81 -5.43
CA CYS A 44 -18.07 6.68 -4.83
C CYS A 44 -17.63 7.81 -5.79
N TYR A 45 -17.35 7.51 -7.05
CA TYR A 45 -17.01 8.52 -8.05
C TYR A 45 -18.18 9.47 -8.32
N GLN A 46 -19.41 8.94 -8.40
CA GLN A 46 -20.61 9.74 -8.58
C GLN A 46 -20.86 10.69 -7.39
N LYS A 47 -20.66 10.22 -6.15
CA LYS A 47 -20.79 11.03 -4.93
C LYS A 47 -19.92 12.30 -4.98
N HIS A 48 -18.74 12.22 -5.57
CA HIS A 48 -17.81 13.36 -5.70
C HIS A 48 -17.97 14.16 -7.00
N ASN A 49 -18.92 13.80 -7.87
CA ASN A 49 -19.05 14.34 -9.23
C ASN A 49 -17.74 14.23 -10.04
N GLU A 50 -17.01 13.13 -9.82
CA GLU A 50 -15.74 12.84 -10.47
C GLU A 50 -15.93 11.82 -11.57
N LYS A 51 -15.25 12.00 -12.72
CA LYS A 51 -15.21 10.94 -13.73
C LYS A 51 -14.54 9.72 -13.11
N LEU A 52 -15.05 8.52 -13.42
CA LEU A 52 -14.38 7.28 -13.05
C LEU A 52 -12.90 7.36 -13.39
N TRP A 53 -12.06 6.73 -12.58
CA TRP A 53 -10.60 6.66 -12.79
C TRP A 53 -9.84 7.99 -12.61
N THR A 54 -10.51 9.07 -12.19
CA THR A 54 -9.79 10.32 -11.90
C THR A 54 -9.11 10.29 -10.53
N GLU A 55 -7.93 10.90 -10.46
CA GLU A 55 -7.07 10.96 -9.28
C GLU A 55 -7.45 12.16 -8.41
N LYS A 56 -8.57 12.07 -7.69
CA LYS A 56 -9.08 13.13 -6.81
C LYS A 56 -9.74 12.54 -5.53
N LYS A 57 -10.86 13.10 -5.04
CA LYS A 57 -11.46 12.76 -3.74
C LYS A 57 -12.03 11.36 -3.70
N ALA A 58 -12.62 10.88 -4.79
CA ALA A 58 -13.15 9.51 -4.85
C ALA A 58 -12.05 8.47 -4.65
N ARG A 59 -10.87 8.71 -5.23
CA ARG A 59 -9.69 7.85 -4.99
C ARG A 59 -9.28 7.87 -3.53
N GLU A 60 -9.20 9.04 -2.90
CA GLU A 60 -8.81 9.12 -1.50
C GLU A 60 -9.77 8.32 -0.62
N GLU A 61 -11.08 8.48 -0.85
CA GLU A 61 -12.12 7.73 -0.13
C GLU A 61 -12.00 6.22 -0.34
N ILE A 62 -11.82 5.75 -1.59
CA ILE A 62 -11.61 4.33 -1.88
C ILE A 62 -10.35 3.80 -1.19
N ILE A 63 -9.23 4.53 -1.25
CA ILE A 63 -8.00 4.12 -0.58
C ILE A 63 -8.23 4.01 0.93
N PHE A 64 -8.88 5.00 1.57
CA PHE A 64 -9.18 4.94 3.00
C PHE A 64 -10.07 3.75 3.34
N GLN A 65 -11.10 3.48 2.54
CA GLN A 65 -11.95 2.29 2.70
C GLN A 65 -11.14 0.99 2.65
N LEU A 66 -10.14 0.90 1.77
CA LEU A 66 -9.24 -0.26 1.72
C LEU A 66 -8.33 -0.34 2.94
N LEU A 67 -7.78 0.78 3.41
CA LEU A 67 -7.00 0.79 4.65
C LEU A 67 -7.85 0.31 5.83
N ASP A 68 -9.11 0.74 5.91
CA ASP A 68 -10.06 0.31 6.94
C ASP A 68 -10.34 -1.20 6.92
N LYS A 69 -10.29 -1.81 5.73
CA LYS A 69 -10.39 -3.27 5.51
C LYS A 69 -9.08 -4.02 5.77
N GLY A 70 -8.02 -3.34 6.21
CA GLY A 70 -6.73 -3.94 6.56
C GLY A 70 -5.75 -4.08 5.39
N PHE A 71 -6.05 -3.50 4.23
CA PHE A 71 -5.07 -3.42 3.14
C PHE A 71 -3.99 -2.40 3.49
N ILE A 72 -2.76 -2.66 3.06
CA ILE A 72 -1.63 -1.73 3.22
C ILE A 72 -1.11 -1.34 1.85
N ARG A 73 -1.02 -0.04 1.61
CA ARG A 73 -0.49 0.52 0.38
C ARG A 73 1.00 0.78 0.54
N VAL A 74 1.83 0.26 -0.37
CA VAL A 74 3.27 0.54 -0.39
C VAL A 74 3.66 1.18 -1.71
N ARG A 75 4.50 2.22 -1.65
CA ARG A 75 4.99 2.98 -2.81
C ARG A 75 6.40 3.48 -2.57
N LEU A 76 7.32 3.19 -3.48
CA LEU A 76 8.64 3.82 -3.53
C LEU A 76 8.52 5.18 -4.23
N TYR A 77 9.03 6.20 -3.55
CA TYR A 77 9.39 7.47 -4.16
C TYR A 77 10.88 7.41 -4.53
N PRO A 78 11.23 7.33 -5.82
CA PRO A 78 12.61 7.15 -6.26
C PRO A 78 13.55 8.16 -5.62
N ASN A 79 14.69 7.67 -5.12
CA ASN A 79 15.73 8.45 -4.45
C ASN A 79 15.28 9.23 -3.20
N LYS A 80 14.11 8.91 -2.63
CA LYS A 80 13.58 9.58 -1.43
C LYS A 80 13.33 8.62 -0.29
N TYR A 81 12.27 7.81 -0.37
CA TYR A 81 11.86 6.88 0.68
C TYR A 81 10.79 5.91 0.16
N TRP A 82 10.55 4.83 0.90
CA TRP A 82 9.36 4.00 0.77
C TRP A 82 8.23 4.60 1.60
N SER A 83 7.08 4.82 1.01
CA SER A 83 5.87 5.28 1.68
C SER A 83 4.94 4.11 1.89
N ILE A 84 4.50 3.92 3.13
CA ILE A 84 3.57 2.88 3.54
C ILE A 84 2.35 3.58 4.14
N SER A 85 1.17 3.23 3.67
CA SER A 85 -0.11 3.70 4.23
C SER A 85 -0.86 2.51 4.79
N ALA A 86 -1.17 2.55 6.08
CA ALA A 86 -1.93 1.53 6.81
C ALA A 86 -2.98 2.23 7.68
N LYS A 87 -3.96 1.47 8.19
CA LYS A 87 -4.94 2.01 9.16
C LYS A 87 -4.28 2.35 10.48
N ASP A 88 -3.61 1.38 11.07
CA ASP A 88 -3.00 1.46 12.40
C ASP A 88 -1.64 0.72 12.45
N TRP A 89 -0.92 0.95 13.54
CA TRP A 89 0.36 0.30 13.83
C TRP A 89 0.20 -0.93 14.74
N CYS A 90 -0.67 -1.86 14.33
CA CYS A 90 -0.91 -3.12 15.04
C CYS A 90 0.03 -4.25 14.62
N GLU A 91 -0.02 -5.38 15.35
CA GLU A 91 0.80 -6.56 15.08
C GLU A 91 0.58 -7.17 13.69
N ASP A 92 -0.63 -7.13 13.14
CA ASP A 92 -0.89 -7.60 11.78
C ASP A 92 -0.17 -6.74 10.74
N THR A 93 -0.27 -5.41 10.86
CA THR A 93 0.48 -4.47 10.02
C THR A 93 1.98 -4.76 10.09
N LYS A 94 2.54 -4.88 11.30
CA LYS A 94 3.96 -5.14 11.48
C LYS A 94 4.41 -6.45 10.84
N ARG A 95 3.64 -7.53 10.95
CA ARG A 95 3.92 -8.83 10.33
C ARG A 95 3.89 -8.76 8.80
N LEU A 96 2.89 -8.10 8.23
CA LEU A 96 2.79 -7.90 6.79
C LEU A 96 4.00 -7.13 6.24
N LEU A 97 4.49 -6.13 7.00
CA LEU A 97 5.68 -5.37 6.62
C LEU A 97 6.97 -6.18 6.65
N VAL A 98 7.12 -7.15 7.57
CA VAL A 98 8.27 -8.09 7.52
C VAL A 98 8.24 -8.86 6.21
N LYS A 99 7.11 -9.49 5.89
CA LYS A 99 6.94 -10.29 4.67
C LYS A 99 7.18 -9.49 3.40
N TRP A 100 6.71 -8.25 3.38
CA TRP A 100 6.99 -7.32 2.27
C TRP A 100 8.46 -6.94 2.19
N ALA A 101 9.11 -6.63 3.30
CA ALA A 101 10.52 -6.25 3.31
C ALA A 101 11.43 -7.40 2.83
N GLU A 102 11.12 -8.64 3.22
CA GLU A 102 11.79 -9.85 2.69
C GLU A 102 11.61 -9.97 1.17
N THR A 103 10.39 -9.76 0.68
CA THR A 103 10.07 -9.78 -0.76
C THR A 103 10.87 -8.71 -1.50
N ALA A 104 10.84 -7.46 -1.01
CA ALA A 104 11.54 -6.32 -1.61
C ALA A 104 13.06 -6.52 -1.64
N LYS A 105 13.64 -7.10 -0.58
CA LYS A 105 15.07 -7.43 -0.49
C LYS A 105 15.47 -8.50 -1.52
N ALA A 106 14.65 -9.55 -1.69
CA ALA A 106 14.94 -10.65 -2.62
C ALA A 106 15.02 -10.20 -4.08
N ILE A 107 14.15 -9.28 -4.50
CA ILE A 107 14.09 -8.77 -5.88
C ILE A 107 15.07 -7.61 -6.13
N LYS A 108 15.90 -7.26 -5.15
CA LYS A 108 16.84 -6.12 -5.20
C LYS A 108 16.17 -4.81 -5.64
N VAL A 109 14.88 -4.65 -5.35
CA VAL A 109 14.21 -3.38 -5.66
C VAL A 109 14.88 -2.31 -4.80
N VAL A 110 15.24 -1.23 -5.49
CA VAL A 110 16.18 -0.19 -5.08
C VAL A 110 15.93 0.27 -3.64
N GLY A 111 16.99 0.19 -2.81
CA GLY A 111 17.06 0.89 -1.53
C GLY A 111 16.80 0.06 -0.27
N GLN A 112 17.54 -1.03 -0.04
CA GLN A 112 17.45 -1.77 1.24
C GLN A 112 17.73 -0.88 2.48
N TYR A 113 18.57 0.15 2.30
CA TYR A 113 18.89 1.16 3.31
C TYR A 113 18.03 2.43 3.19
N MET A 114 17.09 2.48 2.25
CA MET A 114 16.19 3.63 2.15
C MET A 114 15.25 3.65 3.34
N ASN A 115 15.01 4.85 3.85
CA ASN A 115 14.04 5.09 4.90
C ASN A 115 12.64 4.66 4.44
N VAL A 116 11.89 4.15 5.40
CA VAL A 116 10.47 3.83 5.28
C VAL A 116 9.68 4.84 6.10
N VAL A 117 8.74 5.50 5.45
CA VAL A 117 7.79 6.41 6.06
C VAL A 117 6.46 5.68 6.16
N ILE A 118 6.08 5.30 7.37
CA ILE A 118 4.85 4.56 7.64
C ILE A 118 3.83 5.56 8.17
N ALA A 119 2.82 5.86 7.37
CA ALA A 119 1.71 6.71 7.72
C ALA A 119 0.50 5.85 8.12
N THR A 120 0.04 6.07 9.34
CA THR A 120 -1.19 5.50 9.91
C THR A 120 -2.16 6.63 10.24
N TYR A 121 -3.38 6.33 10.66
CA TYR A 121 -4.36 7.38 10.96
C TYR A 121 -3.95 8.22 12.17
N ASP A 122 -3.29 7.64 13.16
CA ASP A 122 -2.91 8.30 14.42
C ASP A 122 -1.49 8.89 14.38
N ARG A 123 -0.58 8.31 13.60
CA ARG A 123 0.84 8.73 13.61
C ARG A 123 1.56 8.50 12.28
N THR A 124 2.75 9.10 12.19
CA THR A 124 3.74 8.80 11.14
C THR A 124 5.05 8.32 11.78
N ILE A 125 5.58 7.19 11.32
CA ILE A 125 6.82 6.57 11.80
C ILE A 125 7.89 6.67 10.72
N ARG A 126 9.13 7.03 11.09
CA ARG A 126 10.25 7.27 10.16
C ARG A 126 11.56 6.61 10.58
N ASP A 127 11.52 5.76 11.60
CA ASP A 127 12.71 5.26 12.30
C ASP A 127 13.29 3.97 11.70
N TYR A 128 12.71 3.49 10.60
CA TYR A 128 13.05 2.20 10.01
C TYR A 128 13.46 2.32 8.54
N THR A 129 14.44 1.53 8.15
CA THR A 129 14.76 1.20 6.77
C THR A 129 14.06 -0.11 6.34
N VAL A 130 14.10 -0.44 5.04
CA VAL A 130 13.63 -1.74 4.56
C VAL A 130 14.36 -2.89 5.25
N GLU A 131 15.68 -2.75 5.48
CA GLU A 131 16.46 -3.74 6.21
C GLU A 131 16.02 -3.88 7.68
N ASP A 132 15.72 -2.78 8.37
CA ASP A 132 15.23 -2.84 9.74
C ASP A 132 13.91 -3.60 9.85
N LEU A 133 13.00 -3.39 8.89
CA LEU A 133 11.74 -4.12 8.80
C LEU A 133 11.95 -5.61 8.49
N CYS A 134 12.87 -5.93 7.58
CA CYS A 134 13.25 -7.32 7.27
C CYS A 134 13.83 -8.05 8.48
N LEU A 135 14.62 -7.35 9.30
CA LEU A 135 15.20 -7.89 10.53
C LEU A 135 14.22 -7.88 11.72
N GLY A 136 12.98 -7.42 11.53
CA GLY A 136 11.95 -7.37 12.57
C GLY A 136 12.28 -6.43 13.73
N LYS A 137 13.10 -5.38 13.51
CA LYS A 137 13.50 -4.46 14.60
C LYS A 137 12.32 -3.69 15.19
N HIS A 138 11.24 -3.55 14.43
CA HIS A 138 9.98 -2.89 14.80
C HIS A 138 9.00 -3.78 15.58
N LEU A 139 9.31 -5.07 15.74
CA LEU A 139 8.51 -6.02 16.51
C LEU A 139 8.85 -6.00 18.01
N LYS A 140 9.90 -5.29 18.40
CA LYS A 140 10.39 -5.20 19.78
C LYS A 140 9.64 -4.15 20.60
#